data_AF-A0A0T5P8V0-F1
#
_entry.id   AF-A0A0T5P8V0-F1
#
_cell.length_a   1.000
_cell.length_b   1.000
_cell.length_c   1.000
_cell.angle_alpha   90.00
_cell.angle_beta   90.00
_cell.angle_gamma   90.00
#
_symmetry.space_group_name_H-M   'P 1'
#
loop_
_entity.id
_entity.type
_entity.pdbx_description
1 polymer ?
#
loop_
_entity_poly.entity_id
_entity_poly.type
_entity_poly.pdbx_seq_one_letter_code
_entity_poly.pdbx_strand_id
1 'polypeptide(L)'
;MTVLRSGGEYEECHVDRLREQCEKHAPDTEFVCLSDIGGTALLHDWPGWWAKIEVFRFQGPILFVDLDTTIRGDLRPILDAAACHEFIALEDFNPRLRKMGSGLMAWGGSMSHIYETFCANPDAHMAKCTTRRHFGDQGFIEPLTEGRTYWQDILPGSVVSWKKHCKSGVPDDAKIVCFHGKPRPWDVGQ
;
A
#
# COMPACT_ATOMS: atom_id res chain seq x y z
N MET A 1 4.56 6.14 -4.03
CA MET A 1 4.54 6.70 -2.67
C MET A 1 4.62 5.58 -1.64
N THR A 2 5.29 5.81 -0.51
CA THR A 2 5.30 4.92 0.66
C THR A 2 5.34 5.75 1.95
N VAL A 3 5.20 5.10 3.11
CA VAL A 3 5.21 5.77 4.42
C VAL A 3 6.16 5.02 5.37
N LEU A 4 7.04 5.78 6.05
CA LEU A 4 7.87 5.30 7.14
C LEU A 4 7.56 6.12 8.40
N ARG A 5 6.95 5.48 9.40
CA ARG A 5 6.83 6.04 10.76
C ARG A 5 7.87 5.36 11.64
N SER A 6 8.78 6.14 12.23
CA SER A 6 9.83 5.64 13.10
C SER A 6 9.29 5.01 14.39
N GLY A 7 10.12 4.22 15.07
CA GLY A 7 9.75 3.50 16.31
C GLY A 7 9.04 2.15 16.10
N GLY A 8 8.87 1.73 14.84
CA GLY A 8 8.35 0.41 14.46
C GLY A 8 9.45 -0.58 14.07
N GLU A 9 9.06 -1.64 13.35
CA GLU A 9 10.02 -2.62 12.78
C GLU A 9 10.69 -2.13 11.50
N TYR A 10 10.21 -1.03 10.91
CA TYR A 10 10.71 -0.51 9.64
C TYR A 10 11.70 0.63 9.86
N GLU A 11 12.76 0.65 9.06
CA GLU A 11 13.84 1.62 9.10
C GLU A 11 14.06 2.23 7.70
N GLU A 12 14.91 3.25 7.61
CA GLU A 12 15.24 3.94 6.34
C GLU A 12 15.76 2.96 5.27
N CYS A 13 16.53 1.93 5.66
CA CYS A 13 17.05 0.93 4.74
C CYS A 13 15.94 0.15 4.00
N HIS A 14 14.75 -0.01 4.60
CA HIS A 14 13.61 -0.64 3.95
C HIS A 14 12.95 0.28 2.92
N VAL A 15 13.00 1.59 3.15
CA VAL A 15 12.59 2.60 2.16
C VAL A 15 13.56 2.61 0.99
N ASP A 16 14.86 2.60 1.27
CA ASP A 16 15.91 2.56 0.24
C ASP A 16 15.77 1.31 -0.64
N ARG A 17 15.56 0.14 -0.03
CA ARG A 17 15.27 -1.12 -0.74
C ARG A 17 14.09 -0.97 -1.70
N LEU A 18 12.97 -0.42 -1.23
CA LEU A 18 11.79 -0.24 -2.07
C LEU A 18 12.02 0.80 -3.17
N ARG A 19 12.74 1.89 -2.87
CA ARG A 19 13.11 2.94 -3.83
C ARG A 19 13.94 2.37 -4.97
N GLU A 20 15.00 1.62 -4.67
CA GLU A 20 15.87 0.99 -5.68
C GLU A 20 15.07 0.06 -6.61
N GLN A 21 14.13 -0.71 -6.04
CA GLN A 21 13.28 -1.59 -6.85
C GLN A 21 12.30 -0.79 -7.73
N CYS A 22 11.73 0.30 -7.22
CA CYS A 22 10.89 1.20 -8.02
C CYS A 22 11.69 1.89 -9.14
N GLU A 23 12.86 2.46 -8.85
CA GLU A 23 13.72 3.11 -9.86
C GLU A 23 14.14 2.14 -10.97
N LYS A 24 14.41 0.89 -10.62
CA LYS A 24 14.72 -0.15 -11.60
C LYS A 24 13.54 -0.50 -12.52
N HIS A 25 12.32 -0.50 -12.00
CA HIS A 25 11.13 -1.03 -12.70
C HIS A 25 10.14 0.05 -13.18
N ALA A 26 10.40 1.31 -12.83
CA ALA A 26 9.69 2.53 -13.24
C ALA A 26 10.63 3.76 -13.13
N PRO A 27 11.71 3.82 -13.94
CA PRO A 27 12.74 4.87 -13.81
C PRO A 27 12.20 6.29 -14.03
N ASP A 28 11.12 6.43 -14.79
CA ASP A 28 10.49 7.73 -15.10
C ASP A 28 9.42 8.14 -14.07
N THR A 29 9.32 7.44 -12.93
CA THR A 29 8.33 7.69 -11.88
C THR A 29 8.98 8.22 -10.62
N GLU A 30 8.44 9.33 -10.09
CA GLU A 30 8.92 9.90 -8.84
C GLU A 30 8.62 8.97 -7.65
N PHE A 31 9.65 8.71 -6.84
CA PHE A 31 9.50 8.00 -5.59
C PHE A 31 9.44 8.97 -4.40
N VAL A 32 8.31 8.96 -3.71
CA VAL A 32 8.09 9.79 -2.50
C VAL A 32 7.86 8.90 -1.28
N CYS A 33 8.58 9.17 -0.20
CA CYS A 33 8.35 8.59 1.12
C CYS A 33 7.88 9.68 2.08
N LEU A 34 6.72 9.45 2.72
CA LEU A 34 6.27 10.25 3.85
C LEU A 34 6.91 9.71 5.13
N SER A 35 7.60 10.54 5.90
CA SER A 35 8.22 10.11 7.14
C SER A 35 8.38 11.22 8.18
N ASP A 36 8.52 10.80 9.45
CA ASP A 36 8.86 11.62 10.61
C ASP A 36 10.37 11.79 10.81
N ILE A 37 11.20 11.02 10.10
CA ILE A 37 12.66 11.03 10.25
C ILE A 37 13.41 11.37 8.95
N GLY A 38 12.70 11.65 7.85
CA GLY A 38 13.31 12.03 6.57
C GLY A 38 12.29 12.20 5.44
N GLY A 39 12.75 12.54 4.24
CA GLY A 39 11.88 12.64 3.05
C GLY A 39 10.79 13.72 3.15
N THR A 40 9.56 13.38 2.73
CA THR A 40 8.40 14.28 2.85
C THR A 40 7.81 14.18 4.25
N ALA A 41 7.71 15.30 4.96
CA ALA A 41 7.26 15.29 6.35
C ALA A 41 5.81 14.77 6.52
N LEU A 42 5.62 13.90 7.52
CA LEU A 42 4.32 13.63 8.13
C LEU A 42 3.83 14.90 8.85
N LEU A 43 2.54 15.21 8.74
CA LEU A 43 1.92 16.35 9.42
C LEU A 43 1.36 15.99 10.79
N HIS A 44 1.09 14.70 11.02
CA HIS A 44 0.44 14.23 12.23
C HIS A 44 1.27 13.16 12.93
N ASP A 45 1.10 13.08 14.25
CA ASP A 45 1.71 12.05 15.08
C ASP A 45 0.90 10.76 15.18
N TRP A 46 0.19 10.40 14.11
CA TRP A 46 -0.62 9.20 14.09
C TRP A 46 0.24 7.93 14.18
N PRO A 47 -0.07 7.01 15.10
CA PRO A 47 0.83 5.92 15.44
C PRO A 47 0.84 4.81 14.39
N GLY A 48 2.02 4.24 14.14
CA GLY A 48 2.20 3.03 13.32
C GLY A 48 1.59 3.17 11.93
N TRP A 49 0.75 2.20 11.54
CA TRP A 49 0.11 2.18 10.22
C TRP A 49 -0.86 3.35 9.97
N TRP A 50 -1.30 4.08 11.01
CA TRP A 50 -2.24 5.19 10.84
C TRP A 50 -1.61 6.38 10.13
N ALA A 51 -0.29 6.54 10.20
CA ALA A 51 0.45 7.52 9.39
C ALA A 51 0.18 7.36 7.88
N LYS A 52 -0.21 6.16 7.43
CA LYS A 52 -0.58 5.89 6.04
C LYS A 52 -1.72 6.77 5.55
N ILE A 53 -2.65 7.18 6.41
CA ILE A 53 -3.80 7.99 6.00
C ILE A 53 -3.35 9.33 5.39
N GLU A 54 -2.16 9.82 5.74
CA GLU A 54 -1.63 11.07 5.21
C GLU A 54 -1.33 11.05 3.71
N VAL A 55 -1.18 9.88 3.08
CA VAL A 55 -0.94 9.80 1.63
C VAL A 55 -2.13 10.32 0.83
N PHE A 56 -3.34 10.28 1.40
CA PHE A 56 -4.56 10.75 0.74
C PHE A 56 -4.67 12.28 0.66
N ARG A 57 -3.72 13.02 1.25
CA ARG A 57 -3.57 14.47 1.01
C ARG A 57 -3.10 14.80 -0.41
N PHE A 58 -2.51 13.82 -1.09
CA PHE A 58 -1.88 14.01 -2.39
C PHE A 58 -2.83 13.59 -3.52
N GLN A 59 -2.82 14.38 -4.59
CA GLN A 59 -3.63 14.13 -5.77
C GLN A 59 -2.90 13.18 -6.73
N GLY A 60 -3.66 12.24 -7.29
CA GLY A 60 -3.18 11.25 -8.24
C GLY A 60 -2.81 11.81 -9.63
N PRO A 61 -2.21 10.97 -10.50
CA PRO A 61 -2.08 9.52 -10.35
C PRO A 61 -1.01 9.12 -9.32
N ILE A 62 -1.39 8.29 -8.34
CA ILE A 62 -0.47 7.78 -7.30
C ILE A 62 -0.60 6.27 -7.20
N LEU A 63 0.55 5.60 -7.07
CA LEU A 63 0.67 4.23 -6.57
C LEU A 63 1.26 4.28 -5.16
N PHE A 64 0.51 3.80 -4.17
CA PHE A 64 0.98 3.59 -2.80
C PHE A 64 1.40 2.13 -2.59
N VAL A 65 2.54 1.94 -1.92
CA VAL A 65 3.15 0.62 -1.66
C VAL A 65 3.63 0.54 -0.20
N ASP A 66 3.19 -0.47 0.55
CA ASP A 66 3.72 -0.78 1.89
C ASP A 66 5.17 -1.29 1.83
N LEU A 67 5.95 -1.03 2.88
CA LEU A 67 7.38 -1.36 2.95
C LEU A 67 7.69 -2.87 2.97
N ASP A 68 6.69 -3.71 3.28
CA ASP A 68 6.77 -5.17 3.20
C ASP A 68 6.39 -5.72 1.81
N THR A 69 6.52 -4.90 0.76
CA THR A 69 6.30 -5.33 -0.62
C THR A 69 7.61 -5.37 -1.39
N THR A 70 7.76 -6.33 -2.30
CA THR A 70 8.88 -6.40 -3.25
C THR A 70 8.38 -6.10 -4.65
N ILE A 71 9.05 -5.17 -5.32
CA ILE A 71 8.87 -4.90 -6.75
C ILE A 71 9.94 -5.67 -7.53
N ARG A 72 9.54 -6.41 -8.56
CA ARG A 72 10.43 -7.30 -9.31
C ARG A 72 10.18 -7.34 -10.82
N GLY A 73 9.13 -6.67 -11.28
CA GLY A 73 8.76 -6.61 -12.69
C GLY A 73 8.37 -5.20 -13.10
N ASP A 74 8.35 -4.99 -14.41
CA ASP A 74 7.95 -3.74 -15.04
C ASP A 74 6.60 -3.22 -14.52
N LEU A 75 6.62 -2.03 -13.92
CA LEU A 75 5.47 -1.40 -13.28
C LEU A 75 4.58 -0.61 -14.23
N ARG A 76 4.96 -0.43 -15.51
CA ARG A 76 4.15 0.34 -16.48
C ARG A 76 2.66 -0.07 -16.50
N PRO A 77 2.29 -1.37 -16.56
CA PRO A 77 0.87 -1.75 -16.52
C PRO A 77 0.15 -1.38 -15.21
N ILE A 78 0.86 -1.37 -14.08
CA ILE A 78 0.31 -0.99 -12.77
C ILE A 78 0.07 0.53 -12.73
N LEU A 79 1.01 1.31 -13.27
CA LEU A 79 0.91 2.77 -13.35
C LEU A 79 -0.17 3.22 -14.35
N ASP A 80 -0.29 2.54 -15.50
CA ASP A 80 -1.35 2.81 -16.48
C ASP A 80 -2.73 2.57 -15.86
N ALA A 81 -2.88 1.50 -15.08
CA ALA A 81 -4.10 1.24 -14.32
C ALA A 81 -4.36 2.33 -13.26
N ALA A 82 -3.34 2.77 -12.52
CA ALA A 82 -3.46 3.85 -11.54
C ALA A 82 -3.99 5.16 -12.16
N ALA A 83 -3.67 5.43 -13.42
CA ALA A 83 -4.14 6.61 -14.14
C ALA A 83 -5.58 6.47 -14.69
N CYS A 84 -6.06 5.23 -14.90
CA CYS A 84 -7.35 4.97 -15.55
C CYS A 84 -8.51 4.75 -14.57
N HIS A 85 -8.23 4.54 -13.29
CA HIS A 85 -9.25 4.20 -12.28
C HIS A 85 -9.30 5.24 -11.17
N GLU A 86 -10.50 5.46 -10.63
CA GLU A 86 -10.69 6.35 -9.48
C GLU A 86 -9.92 5.82 -8.27
N PHE A 87 -10.14 4.57 -7.88
CA PHE A 87 -9.43 3.92 -6.77
C PHE A 87 -9.26 2.42 -7.02
N ILE A 88 -8.03 1.92 -6.83
CA ILE A 88 -7.66 0.51 -6.90
C ILE A 88 -7.02 0.10 -5.57
N ALA A 89 -7.35 -1.10 -5.08
CA ALA A 89 -6.71 -1.68 -3.90
C ALA A 89 -6.44 -3.18 -4.08
N LEU A 90 -5.76 -3.79 -3.11
CA LEU A 90 -5.69 -5.25 -3.04
C LEU A 90 -7.04 -5.81 -2.61
N GLU A 91 -7.47 -6.90 -3.23
CA GLU A 91 -8.38 -7.84 -2.59
C GLU A 91 -7.57 -8.72 -1.63
N ASP A 92 -8.12 -8.97 -0.44
CA ASP A 92 -7.55 -9.90 0.54
C ASP A 92 -7.29 -11.25 -0.13
N PHE A 93 -6.06 -11.74 0.01
CA PHE A 93 -5.61 -13.00 -0.60
C PHE A 93 -6.28 -14.25 0.01
N ASN A 94 -7.20 -14.08 0.96
CA ASN A 94 -8.23 -15.05 1.29
C ASN A 94 -9.52 -14.75 0.51
N PRO A 95 -9.78 -15.46 -0.59
CA PRO A 95 -10.91 -15.17 -1.48
C PRO A 95 -12.28 -15.32 -0.79
N ARG A 96 -12.35 -15.93 0.40
CA ARG A 96 -13.59 -16.04 1.18
C ARG A 96 -13.97 -14.76 1.92
N LEU A 97 -13.04 -13.82 2.07
CA LEU A 97 -13.27 -12.58 2.81
C LEU A 97 -13.70 -11.43 1.91
N ARG A 98 -13.20 -11.38 0.66
CA ARG A 98 -13.44 -10.30 -0.32
C ARG A 98 -13.29 -8.90 0.27
N LYS A 99 -12.35 -8.76 1.19
CA LYS A 99 -12.06 -7.50 1.87
C LYS A 99 -10.97 -6.74 1.15
N MET A 100 -10.96 -5.43 1.33
CA MET A 100 -9.88 -4.60 0.85
C MET A 100 -8.62 -4.74 1.72
N GLY A 101 -7.46 -4.86 1.06
CA GLY A 101 -6.13 -4.69 1.64
C GLY A 101 -5.50 -3.37 1.20
N SER A 102 -4.96 -2.61 2.15
CA SER A 102 -4.37 -1.28 1.94
C SER A 102 -2.85 -1.30 1.71
N GLY A 103 -2.26 -2.49 1.50
CA GLY A 103 -0.81 -2.63 1.29
C GLY A 103 -0.33 -2.26 -0.12
N LEU A 104 -1.24 -2.22 -1.08
CA LEU A 104 -1.00 -1.70 -2.42
C LEU A 104 -2.27 -1.02 -2.90
N MET A 105 -2.24 0.29 -3.07
CA MET A 105 -3.39 1.11 -3.47
C MET A 105 -3.00 2.06 -4.60
N ALA A 106 -3.94 2.44 -5.45
CA ALA A 106 -3.73 3.48 -6.44
C ALA A 106 -4.98 4.33 -6.64
N TRP A 107 -4.80 5.58 -7.10
CA TRP A 107 -5.91 6.48 -7.42
C TRP A 107 -5.52 7.51 -8.47
N GLY A 108 -6.46 7.84 -9.36
CA GLY A 108 -6.34 8.83 -10.43
C GLY A 108 -7.19 10.07 -10.15
N GLY A 109 -6.83 10.86 -9.14
CA GLY A 109 -7.59 12.06 -8.77
C GLY A 109 -7.40 12.46 -7.31
N SER A 110 -8.33 13.22 -6.75
CA SER A 110 -8.32 13.50 -5.31
C SER A 110 -9.00 12.39 -4.54
N MET A 111 -8.37 11.95 -3.45
CA MET A 111 -8.94 11.09 -2.41
C MET A 111 -8.93 11.80 -1.05
N SER A 112 -8.87 13.15 -1.06
CA SER A 112 -8.69 13.96 0.16
C SER A 112 -9.80 13.74 1.19
N HIS A 113 -11.01 13.34 0.76
CA HIS A 113 -12.11 13.00 1.66
C HIS A 113 -11.74 11.92 2.67
N ILE A 114 -10.86 10.98 2.32
CA ILE A 114 -10.39 9.93 3.24
C ILE A 114 -9.56 10.55 4.37
N TYR A 115 -8.62 11.41 4.00
CA TYR A 115 -7.77 12.14 4.94
C TYR A 115 -8.60 13.10 5.83
N GLU A 116 -9.47 13.90 5.22
CA GLU A 116 -10.32 14.87 5.90
C GLU A 116 -11.28 14.20 6.88
N THR A 117 -11.88 13.07 6.47
CA THR A 117 -12.75 12.28 7.35
C THR A 117 -11.98 11.76 8.56
N PHE A 118 -10.76 11.24 8.37
CA PHE A 118 -9.96 10.75 9.48
C PHE A 118 -9.55 11.88 10.43
N CYS A 119 -9.14 13.03 9.88
CA CYS A 119 -8.76 14.21 10.65
C CYS A 119 -9.90 14.74 11.54
N ALA A 120 -11.15 14.57 11.13
CA ALA A 120 -12.30 15.06 11.89
C ALA A 120 -12.40 14.40 13.28
N ASN A 121 -11.98 13.14 13.44
CA ASN A 121 -11.94 12.46 14.73
C ASN A 121 -11.03 11.22 14.74
N PRO A 122 -9.70 11.40 14.69
CA PRO A 122 -8.75 10.30 14.50
C PRO A 122 -8.88 9.25 15.62
N ASP A 123 -8.99 9.68 16.88
CA ASP A 123 -9.12 8.78 18.03
C ASP A 123 -10.37 7.89 17.95
N ALA A 124 -11.51 8.44 17.55
CA ALA A 124 -12.73 7.65 17.40
C ALA A 124 -12.63 6.66 16.23
N HIS A 125 -11.99 7.05 15.13
CA HIS A 125 -11.76 6.15 14.00
C HIS A 125 -10.81 5.01 14.37
N MET A 126 -9.70 5.32 15.04
CA MET A 126 -8.75 4.33 15.53
C MET A 126 -9.41 3.34 16.51
N ALA A 127 -10.21 3.85 17.46
CA ALA A 127 -10.91 3.00 18.44
C ALA A 127 -11.93 2.05 17.79
N LYS A 128 -12.64 2.49 16.76
CA LYS A 128 -13.61 1.67 16.02
C LYS A 128 -12.94 0.59 15.16
N CYS A 129 -11.75 0.85 14.65
CA CYS A 129 -11.04 -0.03 13.72
C CYS A 129 -10.16 -1.09 14.40
N THR A 130 -10.69 -1.70 15.46
CA THR A 130 -10.03 -2.74 16.27
C THR A 130 -10.68 -4.11 16.11
N THR A 131 -11.80 -4.18 15.39
CA THR A 131 -12.59 -5.41 15.24
C THR A 131 -12.08 -6.25 14.07
N ARG A 132 -12.34 -7.56 14.06
CA ARG A 132 -12.05 -8.39 12.88
C ARG A 132 -12.74 -7.90 11.60
N ARG A 133 -13.87 -7.19 11.72
CA ARG A 133 -14.61 -6.64 10.58
C ARG A 133 -13.91 -5.41 10.01
N HIS A 134 -13.53 -4.47 10.89
CA HIS A 134 -12.85 -3.23 10.56
C HIS A 134 -11.56 -3.19 11.38
N PHE A 135 -10.44 -3.62 10.78
CA PHE A 135 -9.16 -3.71 11.46
C PHE A 135 -8.15 -2.78 10.80
N GLY A 136 -7.51 -1.93 11.60
CA GLY A 136 -6.46 -1.02 11.16
C GLY A 136 -6.94 -0.02 10.10
N ASP A 137 -5.98 0.51 9.35
CA ASP A 137 -6.17 1.48 8.29
C ASP A 137 -7.06 0.93 7.17
N GLN A 138 -6.90 -0.32 6.76
CA GLN A 138 -7.78 -0.92 5.73
C GLN A 138 -9.26 -0.90 6.15
N GLY A 139 -9.55 -1.16 7.43
CA GLY A 139 -10.92 -1.16 7.96
C GLY A 139 -11.56 0.23 7.98
N PHE A 140 -10.74 1.28 8.04
CA PHE A 140 -11.19 2.66 7.93
C PHE A 140 -11.38 3.10 6.47
N ILE A 141 -10.45 2.75 5.59
CA ILE A 141 -10.46 3.16 4.18
C ILE A 141 -11.57 2.44 3.40
N GLU A 142 -11.84 1.17 3.70
CA GLU A 142 -12.79 0.33 2.95
C GLU A 142 -14.20 0.95 2.83
N PRO A 143 -14.88 1.42 3.88
CA PRO A 143 -16.19 2.05 3.71
C PRO A 143 -16.18 3.36 2.90
N LEU A 144 -15.03 4.01 2.71
CA LEU A 144 -14.89 5.31 2.04
C LEU A 144 -14.52 5.22 0.56
N THR A 145 -14.30 4.02 0.05
CA THR A 145 -13.97 3.77 -1.37
C THR A 145 -14.92 2.76 -2.00
N GLU A 146 -16.23 2.92 -1.74
CA GLU A 146 -17.26 2.11 -2.40
C GLU A 146 -17.14 2.21 -3.93
N GLY A 147 -17.30 1.08 -4.64
CA GLY A 147 -17.06 1.00 -6.09
C GLY A 147 -15.58 0.82 -6.50
N ARG A 148 -14.65 0.65 -5.54
CA ARG A 148 -13.24 0.36 -5.83
C ARG A 148 -13.04 -0.78 -6.82
N THR A 149 -11.94 -0.69 -7.56
CA THR A 149 -11.41 -1.79 -8.37
C THR A 149 -10.38 -2.59 -7.57
N TYR A 150 -10.25 -3.89 -7.84
CA TYR A 150 -9.17 -4.71 -7.26
C TYR A 150 -8.08 -5.02 -8.27
N TRP A 151 -6.82 -4.99 -7.82
CA TRP A 151 -5.67 -5.39 -8.65
C TRP A 151 -5.84 -6.79 -9.27
N GLN A 152 -6.44 -7.69 -8.51
CA GLN A 152 -6.70 -9.08 -8.89
C GLN A 152 -7.68 -9.20 -10.06
N ASP A 153 -8.60 -8.23 -10.23
CA ASP A 153 -9.59 -8.24 -11.32
C ASP A 153 -9.01 -7.67 -12.62
N ILE A 154 -8.18 -6.64 -12.53
CA ILE A 154 -7.67 -5.92 -13.72
C ILE A 154 -6.31 -6.41 -14.21
N LEU A 155 -5.47 -6.93 -13.32
CA LEU A 155 -4.12 -7.42 -13.62
C LEU A 155 -3.88 -8.75 -12.87
N PRO A 156 -4.66 -9.80 -13.20
CA PRO A 156 -4.54 -11.10 -12.53
C PRO A 156 -3.13 -11.66 -12.65
N GLY A 157 -2.60 -12.22 -11.55
CA GLY A 157 -1.24 -12.77 -11.48
C GLY A 157 -0.12 -11.73 -11.33
N SER A 158 -0.36 -10.46 -11.68
CA SER A 158 0.68 -9.41 -11.57
C SER A 158 1.01 -9.04 -10.14
N VAL A 159 0.03 -9.12 -9.23
CA VAL A 159 0.19 -8.81 -7.81
C VAL A 159 -0.12 -10.06 -6.99
N VAL A 160 0.89 -10.57 -6.27
CA VAL A 160 0.79 -11.86 -5.59
C VAL A 160 1.19 -11.77 -4.13
N SER A 161 0.53 -12.56 -3.28
CA SER A 161 1.03 -12.86 -1.94
C SER A 161 2.20 -13.84 -1.96
N TRP A 162 3.26 -13.50 -1.18
CA TRP A 162 4.35 -14.44 -0.88
C TRP A 162 3.84 -15.77 -0.31
N LYS A 163 3.06 -15.71 0.79
CA LYS A 163 2.55 -16.88 1.53
C LYS A 163 1.63 -17.79 0.72
N LYS A 164 0.87 -17.21 -0.22
CA LYS A 164 -0.16 -17.95 -0.95
C LYS A 164 0.34 -18.47 -2.28
N HIS A 165 1.11 -17.66 -3.01
CA HIS A 165 1.45 -17.96 -4.41
C HIS A 165 2.92 -18.33 -4.61
N CYS A 166 3.83 -18.01 -3.68
CA CYS A 166 5.27 -18.18 -3.89
C CYS A 166 5.87 -19.46 -3.27
N LYS A 167 5.03 -20.46 -2.94
CA LYS A 167 5.47 -21.69 -2.26
C LYS A 167 6.47 -22.52 -3.07
N SER A 168 6.40 -22.43 -4.39
CA SER A 168 7.27 -23.14 -5.33
C SER A 168 8.24 -22.18 -6.05
N GLY A 169 8.50 -21.02 -5.45
CA GLY A 169 9.16 -19.88 -6.11
C GLY A 169 8.15 -18.82 -6.52
N VAL A 170 8.64 -17.61 -6.77
CA VAL A 170 7.79 -16.49 -7.20
C VAL A 170 7.43 -16.65 -8.68
N PRO A 171 6.13 -16.58 -9.06
CA PRO A 171 5.70 -16.69 -10.45
C PRO A 171 6.43 -15.71 -11.39
N ASP A 172 6.74 -16.13 -12.62
CA ASP A 172 7.52 -15.32 -13.57
C ASP A 172 6.79 -14.04 -14.01
N ASP A 173 5.46 -14.10 -14.06
CA ASP A 173 4.57 -12.99 -14.43
C ASP A 173 4.31 -12.00 -13.28
N ALA A 174 4.62 -12.38 -12.04
CA ALA A 174 4.40 -11.53 -10.87
C ALA A 174 5.32 -10.31 -10.89
N LYS A 175 4.71 -9.11 -10.91
CA LYS A 175 5.39 -7.81 -10.87
C LYS A 175 5.63 -7.32 -9.46
N ILE A 176 4.69 -7.63 -8.57
CA ILE A 176 4.65 -7.16 -7.18
C ILE A 176 4.37 -8.35 -6.26
N VAL A 177 5.16 -8.48 -5.20
CA VAL A 177 4.99 -9.52 -4.18
C VAL A 177 4.71 -8.87 -2.83
N CYS A 178 3.53 -9.10 -2.28
CA CYS A 178 3.12 -8.57 -0.98
C CYS A 178 3.46 -9.56 0.16
N PHE A 179 4.18 -9.10 1.17
CA PHE A 179 4.53 -9.87 2.37
C PHE A 179 3.67 -9.46 3.56
N HIS A 180 2.37 -9.83 3.52
CA HIS A 180 1.45 -9.59 4.64
C HIS A 180 1.86 -10.40 5.88
N GLY A 181 2.48 -9.72 6.85
CA GLY A 181 3.04 -10.31 8.08
C GLY A 181 4.40 -10.99 7.85
N LYS A 182 4.83 -11.87 8.77
CA LYS A 182 6.11 -12.59 8.64
C LYS A 182 6.04 -13.78 7.66
N PRO A 183 7.11 -14.11 6.91
CA PRO A 183 8.40 -13.42 6.87
C PRO A 183 8.28 -12.06 6.17
N ARG A 184 9.18 -11.13 6.51
CA ARG A 184 9.40 -9.90 5.74
C ARG A 184 10.30 -10.20 4.53
N PRO A 185 10.35 -9.32 3.52
CA PRO A 185 11.16 -9.56 2.33
C PRO A 185 12.64 -9.86 2.63
N TRP A 186 13.25 -9.07 3.52
CA TRP A 186 14.65 -9.22 3.91
C TRP A 186 14.93 -10.49 4.73
N ASP A 187 13.92 -11.10 5.35
CA ASP A 187 14.08 -12.38 6.05
C ASP A 187 14.33 -13.55 5.06
N VAL A 188 14.02 -13.36 3.78
CA VAL A 188 14.10 -14.40 2.73
C VAL A 188 14.83 -13.96 1.47
N GLY A 189 15.56 -12.84 1.51
CA GLY A 189 16.35 -12.33 0.39
C GLY A 189 15.49 -11.85 -0.79
N GLN A 190 14.42 -11.12 -0.50
CA GLN A 190 13.48 -10.53 -1.48
C GLN A 190 13.39 -9.00 -1.37
#